data_AF-A0A6I2H1D6-F1
#
_entry.id   AF-A0A6I2H1D6-F1
#
_cell.length_a   1.000
_cell.length_b   1.000
_cell.length_c   1.000
_cell.angle_alpha   90.00
_cell.angle_beta   90.00
_cell.angle_gamma   90.00
#
_symmetry.space_group_name_H-M   'P 1'
#
loop_
_entity.id
_entity.type
_entity.pdbx_description
1 polymer ?
#
loop_
_entity_poly.entity_id
_entity_poly.type
_entity_poly.pdbx_seq_one_letter_code
_entity_poly.pdbx_strand_id
1 'polypeptide(L)'
;MPIILHISDCQFGSLCMAKPTDPNKPESINNDPLIVQFFSTVQKWPKPDAITLTGDVTTRAAPVEFLQAEAFLSRLSMHWGGEAIPTFMVPGNHDVSWDISKLDGAEAPGFRGMRFAPYLLATENLDGETRCAHKLKPSESSHFVHSLLIPQAGLLITGINSAVEEDHDASPHHGYVAPKQLEMLEAILESTHADYRIVALHHHLRPLKDPPKWRDYSTATNAQALTDLLGKHKIDLVIHGHRHCPNYDVAVSSTWMTHVFGAGSLATVPTERGGGDIHCSAHLINIENRDGGIAYGEIRTIRLYGSSGAWSWKTQEDEFPSLKRFGRIITPQELDQLVVGVVSVLPKHGGRIGQALAGLTALRGVALDEIKHAASKHLGSAGLTLGESSRDLHDWVAYPTLP
;
A
#
# COMPACT_ATOMS: atom_id res chain seq x y z
N MET A 1 -2.54 15.10 -4.69
CA MET A 1 -1.65 13.95 -4.50
C MET A 1 -2.47 12.82 -3.92
N PRO A 2 -2.22 11.57 -4.30
CA PRO A 2 -3.11 10.47 -3.98
C PRO A 2 -3.04 10.03 -2.52
N ILE A 3 -4.21 9.80 -1.94
CA ILE A 3 -4.43 9.21 -0.62
C ILE A 3 -5.13 7.86 -0.81
N ILE A 4 -4.54 6.81 -0.26
CA ILE A 4 -5.02 5.43 -0.42
C ILE A 4 -5.30 4.85 0.97
N LEU A 5 -6.52 4.36 1.18
CA LEU A 5 -6.80 3.46 2.29
C LEU A 5 -6.41 2.04 1.87
N HIS A 6 -5.45 1.44 2.56
CA HIS A 6 -4.96 0.09 2.30
C HIS A 6 -5.34 -0.85 3.43
N ILE A 7 -6.18 -1.83 3.09
CA ILE A 7 -6.63 -2.92 3.95
C ILE A 7 -6.35 -4.25 3.25
N SER A 8 -6.32 -5.33 4.02
CA SER A 8 -6.04 -6.68 3.53
C SER A 8 -6.57 -7.71 4.51
N ASP A 9 -6.69 -8.97 4.05
CA ASP A 9 -6.95 -10.13 4.89
C ASP A 9 -8.18 -9.89 5.80
N CYS A 10 -9.31 -9.61 5.16
CA CYS A 10 -10.60 -9.45 5.84
C CYS A 10 -11.22 -10.81 6.18
N GLN A 11 -11.02 -11.77 5.28
CA GLN A 11 -11.52 -13.14 5.31
C GLN A 11 -13.01 -13.24 5.67
N PHE A 12 -13.87 -12.43 5.04
CA PHE A 12 -15.34 -12.49 5.18
C PHE A 12 -15.84 -13.93 5.11
N GLY A 13 -16.67 -14.35 6.07
CA GLY A 13 -17.03 -15.75 6.27
C GLY A 13 -16.69 -16.23 7.68
N SER A 14 -16.28 -17.50 7.81
CA SER A 14 -16.03 -18.12 9.13
C SER A 14 -14.71 -17.71 9.78
N LEU A 15 -13.74 -17.18 9.03
CA LEU A 15 -12.48 -16.64 9.57
C LEU A 15 -12.54 -15.13 9.82
N CYS A 16 -13.67 -14.51 9.51
CA CYS A 16 -13.92 -13.10 9.79
C CYS A 16 -14.31 -12.92 11.25
N MET A 17 -13.53 -12.16 12.00
CA MET A 17 -13.82 -11.84 13.38
C MET A 17 -14.12 -10.37 13.54
N ALA A 18 -15.25 -10.17 14.17
CA ALA A 18 -15.70 -8.86 14.55
C ALA A 18 -15.14 -8.46 15.94
N LYS A 19 -14.96 -9.46 16.83
CA LYS A 19 -14.21 -9.38 18.10
C LYS A 19 -12.98 -10.29 18.08
N PRO A 20 -11.74 -9.77 18.12
CA PRO A 20 -10.52 -10.58 17.99
C PRO A 20 -10.20 -11.52 19.18
N THR A 21 -11.12 -11.79 20.12
CA THR A 21 -10.86 -12.68 21.28
C THR A 21 -11.90 -13.75 21.58
N ASP A 22 -13.06 -13.76 20.90
CA ASP A 22 -14.05 -14.82 21.12
C ASP A 22 -14.16 -15.71 19.87
N PRO A 23 -13.27 -16.73 19.72
CA PRO A 23 -13.30 -17.62 18.56
C PRO A 23 -14.59 -18.45 18.47
N ASN A 24 -15.45 -18.44 19.50
CA ASN A 24 -16.70 -19.20 19.54
C ASN A 24 -17.93 -18.38 19.12
N LYS A 25 -17.77 -17.09 18.77
CA LYS A 25 -18.87 -16.23 18.32
C LYS A 25 -18.50 -15.41 17.09
N PRO A 26 -18.36 -16.04 15.91
CA PRO A 26 -18.27 -15.32 14.66
C PRO A 26 -19.63 -14.63 14.38
N GLU A 27 -19.77 -13.39 14.85
CA GLU A 27 -20.84 -12.49 14.42
C GLU A 27 -20.45 -11.87 13.06
N SER A 28 -21.43 -11.59 12.20
CA SER A 28 -21.18 -10.89 10.93
C SER A 28 -20.51 -9.55 11.20
N ILE A 29 -19.28 -9.38 10.70
CA ILE A 29 -18.47 -8.16 10.79
C ILE A 29 -19.25 -6.88 10.40
N ASN A 30 -20.25 -7.01 9.52
CA ASN A 30 -21.04 -5.87 9.08
C ASN A 30 -21.83 -5.21 10.22
N ASN A 31 -22.28 -5.93 11.23
CA ASN A 31 -23.07 -5.33 12.32
C ASN A 31 -22.30 -5.14 13.62
N ASP A 32 -20.97 -5.33 13.59
CA ASP A 32 -20.19 -5.32 14.82
C ASP A 32 -19.83 -3.91 15.29
N PRO A 33 -19.95 -3.62 16.60
CA PRO A 33 -19.57 -2.34 17.18
C PRO A 33 -18.12 -1.91 16.92
N LEU A 34 -17.15 -2.83 16.89
CA LEU A 34 -15.74 -2.55 16.60
C LEU A 34 -15.52 -2.14 15.14
N ILE A 35 -16.40 -2.57 14.24
CA ILE A 35 -16.35 -2.17 12.83
C ILE A 35 -16.98 -0.80 12.63
N VAL A 36 -18.08 -0.53 13.32
CA VAL A 36 -18.61 0.85 13.42
C VAL A 36 -17.55 1.78 14.03
N GLN A 37 -16.84 1.31 15.06
CA GLN A 37 -15.78 2.07 15.69
C GLN A 37 -14.56 2.24 14.76
N PHE A 38 -14.19 1.23 13.97
CA PHE A 38 -13.21 1.33 12.89
C PHE A 38 -13.60 2.45 11.92
N PHE A 39 -14.81 2.43 11.38
CA PHE A 39 -15.30 3.48 10.49
C PHE A 39 -15.21 4.87 11.12
N SER A 40 -15.63 4.99 12.39
CA SER A 40 -15.56 6.26 13.13
C SER A 40 -14.13 6.74 13.40
N THR A 41 -13.15 5.82 13.36
CA THR A 41 -11.74 6.11 13.56
C THR A 41 -11.10 6.55 12.26
N VAL A 42 -11.31 5.79 11.16
CA VAL A 42 -10.74 6.13 9.85
C VAL A 42 -11.39 7.35 9.21
N GLN A 43 -12.65 7.67 9.49
CA GLN A 43 -13.29 8.90 8.99
C GLN A 43 -12.60 10.19 9.48
N LYS A 44 -11.78 10.10 10.54
CA LYS A 44 -10.98 11.24 11.04
C LYS A 44 -9.77 11.52 10.15
N TRP A 45 -9.39 10.57 9.31
CA TRP A 45 -8.38 10.76 8.27
C TRP A 45 -8.96 11.52 7.08
N PRO A 46 -8.10 12.17 6.27
CA PRO A 46 -8.51 12.71 4.97
C PRO A 46 -9.24 11.65 4.14
N LYS A 47 -10.21 12.09 3.34
CA LYS A 47 -10.94 11.22 2.41
C LYS A 47 -9.94 10.58 1.43
N PRO A 48 -9.90 9.24 1.33
CA PRO A 48 -9.03 8.59 0.37
C PRO A 48 -9.56 8.73 -1.06
N ASP A 49 -8.65 8.84 -2.02
CA ASP A 49 -8.95 8.77 -3.46
C ASP A 49 -9.25 7.33 -3.89
N ALA A 50 -8.69 6.34 -3.18
CA ALA A 50 -8.91 4.93 -3.42
C ALA A 50 -8.94 4.11 -2.11
N ILE A 51 -9.77 3.07 -2.09
CA ILE A 51 -9.67 1.97 -1.13
C ILE A 51 -9.01 0.79 -1.85
N THR A 52 -8.02 0.16 -1.24
CA THR A 52 -7.34 -1.02 -1.78
C THR A 52 -7.50 -2.18 -0.82
N LEU A 53 -7.88 -3.35 -1.36
CA LEU A 53 -8.03 -4.61 -0.63
C LEU A 53 -7.10 -5.67 -1.24
N THR A 54 -5.96 -5.91 -0.60
CA THR A 54 -4.88 -6.74 -1.18
C THR A 54 -4.99 -8.22 -0.89
N GLY A 55 -6.14 -8.81 -1.20
CA GLY A 55 -6.40 -10.25 -1.12
C GLY A 55 -6.92 -10.74 0.22
N ASP A 56 -7.27 -12.03 0.22
CA ASP A 56 -7.99 -12.72 1.28
C ASP A 56 -9.24 -11.92 1.69
N VAL A 57 -10.02 -11.57 0.68
CA VAL A 57 -11.32 -10.90 0.87
C VAL A 57 -12.23 -11.84 1.62
N THR A 58 -12.32 -13.08 1.15
CA THR A 58 -13.24 -14.11 1.65
C THR A 58 -12.50 -15.20 2.42
N THR A 59 -13.23 -16.08 3.10
CA THR A 59 -12.65 -17.26 3.75
C THR A 59 -12.47 -18.40 2.77
N ARG A 60 -13.40 -18.56 1.82
CA ARG A 60 -13.45 -19.74 0.92
C ARG A 60 -14.05 -19.44 -0.45
N ALA A 61 -14.03 -18.18 -0.86
CA ALA A 61 -14.61 -17.71 -2.12
C ALA A 61 -16.11 -18.01 -2.30
N ALA A 62 -16.89 -18.10 -1.20
CA ALA A 62 -18.33 -18.26 -1.33
C ALA A 62 -18.97 -16.95 -1.83
N PRO A 63 -19.92 -16.98 -2.79
CA PRO A 63 -20.55 -15.76 -3.29
C PRO A 63 -21.14 -14.84 -2.21
N VAL A 64 -21.71 -15.42 -1.15
CA VAL A 64 -22.24 -14.65 0.00
C VAL A 64 -21.16 -13.89 0.77
N GLU A 65 -19.92 -14.41 0.82
CA GLU A 65 -18.80 -13.75 1.49
C GLU A 65 -18.34 -12.51 0.71
N PHE A 66 -18.37 -12.56 -0.62
CA PHE A 66 -18.14 -11.38 -1.46
C PHE A 66 -19.23 -10.31 -1.31
N LEU A 67 -20.51 -10.72 -1.21
CA LEU A 67 -21.61 -9.77 -0.93
C LEU A 67 -21.45 -9.10 0.44
N GLN A 68 -20.92 -9.81 1.44
CA GLN A 68 -20.60 -9.22 2.73
C GLN A 68 -19.47 -8.18 2.62
N ALA A 69 -18.45 -8.47 1.81
CA ALA A 69 -17.35 -7.55 1.54
C ALA A 69 -17.83 -6.28 0.84
N GLU A 70 -18.68 -6.42 -0.19
CA GLU A 70 -19.30 -5.29 -0.89
C GLU A 70 -20.08 -4.39 0.09
N ALA A 71 -20.98 -4.98 0.89
CA ALA A 71 -21.75 -4.23 1.88
C ALA A 71 -20.86 -3.49 2.91
N PHE A 72 -19.75 -4.11 3.31
CA PHE A 72 -18.76 -3.47 4.19
C PHE A 72 -18.13 -2.24 3.53
N LEU A 73 -17.67 -2.38 2.28
CA LEU A 73 -16.96 -1.32 1.55
C LEU A 73 -17.87 -0.16 1.15
N SER A 74 -19.12 -0.44 0.79
CA SER A 74 -20.13 0.60 0.56
C SER A 74 -20.34 1.43 1.83
N ARG A 75 -20.48 0.78 2.98
CA ARG A 75 -20.64 1.47 4.28
C ARG A 75 -19.39 2.23 4.68
N LEU A 76 -18.21 1.68 4.45
CA LEU A 76 -16.93 2.35 4.70
C LEU A 76 -16.84 3.65 3.90
N SER A 77 -17.14 3.60 2.59
CA SER A 77 -17.16 4.78 1.72
C SER A 77 -18.13 5.87 2.22
N MET A 78 -19.32 5.47 2.68
CA MET A 78 -20.33 6.41 3.18
C MET A 78 -19.86 7.28 4.36
N HIS A 79 -18.88 6.83 5.15
CA HIS A 79 -18.36 7.60 6.29
C HIS A 79 -17.59 8.87 5.89
N TRP A 80 -17.18 9.01 4.61
CA TRP A 80 -16.58 10.23 4.07
C TRP A 80 -17.57 11.12 3.30
N GLY A 81 -18.85 11.10 3.71
CA GLY A 81 -19.86 12.02 3.17
C GLY A 81 -20.71 11.44 2.04
N GLY A 82 -20.88 10.11 1.99
CA GLY A 82 -21.88 9.45 1.14
C GLY A 82 -21.48 9.20 -0.32
N GLU A 83 -20.37 9.75 -0.80
CA GLU A 83 -19.85 9.43 -2.12
C GLU A 83 -19.09 8.10 -2.12
N ALA A 84 -19.33 7.27 -3.14
CA ALA A 84 -18.57 6.03 -3.32
C ALA A 84 -17.09 6.35 -3.56
N ILE A 85 -16.20 5.66 -2.85
CA ILE A 85 -14.76 5.77 -3.07
C ILE A 85 -14.33 4.64 -4.01
N PRO A 86 -13.58 4.94 -5.08
CA PRO A 86 -13.05 3.92 -5.98
C PRO A 86 -12.34 2.80 -5.19
N THR A 87 -12.78 1.55 -5.37
CA THR A 87 -12.27 0.42 -4.58
C THR A 87 -11.58 -0.62 -5.46
N PHE A 88 -10.31 -0.87 -5.24
CA PHE A 88 -9.50 -1.81 -6.01
C PHE A 88 -9.17 -3.07 -5.19
N MET A 89 -9.30 -4.26 -5.77
CA MET A 89 -9.00 -5.51 -5.07
C MET A 89 -8.07 -6.39 -5.91
N VAL A 90 -7.29 -7.23 -5.26
CA VAL A 90 -6.62 -8.39 -5.88
C VAL A 90 -7.01 -9.64 -5.13
N PRO A 91 -7.01 -10.85 -5.74
CA PRO A 91 -7.37 -12.06 -5.03
C PRO A 91 -6.22 -12.53 -4.12
N GLY A 92 -6.56 -13.06 -2.95
CA GLY A 92 -5.68 -13.92 -2.15
C GLY A 92 -5.96 -15.41 -2.38
N ASN A 93 -5.26 -16.27 -1.65
CA ASN A 93 -5.45 -17.71 -1.78
C ASN A 93 -6.82 -18.17 -1.25
N HIS A 94 -7.42 -17.45 -0.30
CA HIS A 94 -8.77 -17.75 0.18
C HIS A 94 -9.89 -17.29 -0.77
N ASP A 95 -9.56 -16.47 -1.78
CA ASP A 95 -10.49 -16.01 -2.81
C ASP A 95 -10.62 -16.97 -4.00
N VAL A 96 -9.98 -18.14 -3.89
CA VAL A 96 -10.05 -19.24 -4.86
C VAL A 96 -11.04 -20.30 -4.39
N SER A 97 -12.04 -20.60 -5.20
CA SER A 97 -13.03 -21.63 -4.86
C SER A 97 -12.47 -23.03 -5.12
N TRP A 98 -11.93 -23.65 -4.07
CA TRP A 98 -11.49 -25.05 -4.12
C TRP A 98 -12.64 -26.02 -4.43
N ASP A 99 -13.86 -25.70 -3.99
CA ASP A 99 -15.03 -26.53 -4.28
C ASP A 99 -15.34 -26.54 -5.79
N ILE A 100 -15.27 -25.39 -6.46
CA ILE A 100 -15.36 -25.34 -7.93
C ILE A 100 -14.21 -26.11 -8.56
N SER A 101 -12.99 -25.96 -8.04
CA SER A 101 -11.82 -26.64 -8.60
C SER A 101 -11.91 -28.16 -8.53
N LYS A 102 -12.44 -28.72 -7.42
CA LYS A 102 -12.67 -30.17 -7.24
C LYS A 102 -13.68 -30.77 -8.21
N LEU A 103 -14.55 -29.96 -8.81
CA LEU A 103 -15.51 -30.44 -9.80
C LEU A 103 -14.82 -30.80 -11.12
N ASP A 104 -13.59 -30.34 -11.34
CA ASP A 104 -12.85 -30.63 -12.57
C ASP A 104 -12.52 -32.11 -12.69
N GLY A 105 -12.83 -32.70 -13.84
CA GLY A 105 -12.59 -34.11 -14.11
C GLY A 105 -13.11 -34.53 -15.48
N ALA A 106 -13.02 -35.83 -15.78
CA ALA A 106 -13.43 -36.36 -17.09
C ALA A 106 -14.89 -36.05 -17.45
N GLU A 107 -15.78 -35.98 -16.45
CA GLU A 107 -17.22 -35.73 -16.64
C GLU A 107 -17.58 -34.23 -16.58
N ALA A 108 -16.67 -33.37 -16.14
CA ALA A 108 -16.87 -31.93 -15.99
C ALA A 108 -15.56 -31.16 -16.26
N PRO A 109 -15.04 -31.18 -17.50
CA PRO A 109 -13.78 -30.54 -17.83
C PRO A 109 -13.90 -29.01 -17.85
N GLY A 110 -12.88 -28.34 -17.33
CA GLY A 110 -12.73 -26.87 -17.37
C GLY A 110 -13.19 -26.14 -16.11
N PHE A 111 -13.77 -26.83 -15.13
CA PHE A 111 -14.19 -26.23 -13.85
C PHE A 111 -13.01 -25.71 -13.05
N ARG A 112 -11.83 -26.34 -13.14
CA ARG A 112 -10.60 -25.83 -12.54
C ARG A 112 -10.28 -24.42 -13.03
N GLY A 113 -10.55 -24.11 -14.30
CA GLY A 113 -10.40 -22.77 -14.87
C GLY A 113 -11.38 -21.74 -14.30
N MET A 114 -12.51 -22.19 -13.76
CA MET A 114 -13.58 -21.34 -13.20
C MET A 114 -13.44 -21.07 -11.70
N ARG A 115 -12.41 -21.58 -11.03
CA ARG A 115 -12.24 -21.42 -9.57
C ARG A 115 -12.17 -19.98 -9.07
N PHE A 116 -11.83 -19.03 -9.95
CA PHE A 116 -11.86 -17.57 -9.68
C PHE A 116 -13.18 -16.90 -10.04
N ALA A 117 -14.16 -17.61 -10.60
CA ALA A 117 -15.40 -17.00 -11.10
C ALA A 117 -16.16 -16.21 -10.01
N PRO A 118 -16.29 -16.68 -8.76
CA PRO A 118 -16.92 -15.87 -7.70
C PRO A 118 -16.21 -14.54 -7.46
N TYR A 119 -14.88 -14.56 -7.41
CA TYR A 119 -14.05 -13.36 -7.24
C TYR A 119 -14.24 -12.38 -8.42
N LEU A 120 -14.13 -12.89 -9.65
CA LEU A 120 -14.26 -12.06 -10.86
C LEU A 120 -15.63 -11.38 -10.95
N LEU A 121 -16.71 -12.12 -10.67
CA LEU A 121 -18.06 -11.56 -10.62
C LEU A 121 -18.22 -10.49 -9.52
N ALA A 122 -17.59 -10.69 -8.36
CA ALA A 122 -17.61 -9.69 -7.30
C ALA A 122 -16.89 -8.39 -7.72
N THR A 123 -15.74 -8.51 -8.39
CA THR A 123 -15.00 -7.33 -8.88
C THR A 123 -15.78 -6.54 -9.94
N GLU A 124 -16.56 -7.20 -10.80
CA GLU A 124 -17.41 -6.51 -11.78
C GLU A 124 -18.47 -5.62 -11.11
N ASN A 125 -19.04 -6.05 -9.99
CA ASN A 125 -20.08 -5.30 -9.27
C ASN A 125 -19.54 -4.08 -8.51
N LEU A 126 -18.29 -4.16 -8.04
CA LEU A 126 -17.63 -3.08 -7.29
C LEU A 126 -17.12 -1.94 -8.19
N ASP A 127 -17.04 -2.19 -9.50
CA ASP A 127 -16.33 -1.36 -10.47
C ASP A 127 -17.25 -0.45 -11.30
N GLY A 128 -18.15 0.27 -10.62
CA GLY A 128 -19.03 1.28 -11.23
C GLY A 128 -18.29 2.27 -12.16
N GLU A 129 -18.66 2.23 -13.45
CA GLU A 129 -18.40 3.16 -14.57
C GLU A 129 -16.97 3.68 -14.86
N THR A 130 -15.94 3.38 -14.07
CA THR A 130 -14.58 3.96 -14.27
C THR A 130 -13.46 2.94 -14.28
N ARG A 131 -13.42 1.98 -15.23
CA ARG A 131 -12.19 1.20 -15.49
C ARG A 131 -11.91 0.84 -16.94
N CYS A 132 -10.76 1.30 -17.42
CA CYS A 132 -9.99 0.67 -18.49
C CYS A 132 -9.21 -0.52 -17.92
N ALA A 133 -9.81 -1.69 -17.89
CA ALA A 133 -9.10 -2.97 -17.96
C ALA A 133 -10.11 -4.05 -18.33
N HIS A 134 -9.75 -4.86 -19.32
CA HIS A 134 -10.49 -5.97 -19.91
C HIS A 134 -11.57 -6.59 -19.00
N LYS A 135 -12.81 -6.70 -19.51
CA LYS A 135 -13.82 -7.62 -18.98
C LYS A 135 -13.16 -8.99 -18.84
N LEU A 136 -12.79 -9.36 -17.61
CA LEU A 136 -12.12 -10.61 -17.32
C LEU A 136 -13.16 -11.71 -17.50
N LYS A 137 -13.21 -12.31 -18.69
CA LYS A 137 -14.12 -13.43 -18.93
C LYS A 137 -13.70 -14.61 -18.04
N PRO A 138 -14.58 -15.17 -17.20
CA PRO A 138 -14.28 -16.29 -16.30
C PRO A 138 -13.94 -17.64 -16.97
N SER A 139 -13.39 -17.66 -18.19
CA SER A 139 -13.15 -18.90 -18.94
C SER A 139 -11.83 -18.98 -19.71
N GLU A 140 -10.99 -17.94 -19.73
CA GLU A 140 -9.82 -17.92 -20.64
C GLU A 140 -8.46 -18.05 -19.95
N SER A 141 -8.31 -17.70 -18.65
CA SER A 141 -7.03 -17.85 -17.93
C SER A 141 -7.12 -17.40 -16.46
N SER A 142 -6.50 -18.13 -15.52
CA SER A 142 -6.24 -17.64 -14.14
C SER A 142 -5.22 -16.50 -14.10
N HIS A 143 -4.45 -16.31 -15.18
CA HIS A 143 -3.40 -15.31 -15.33
C HIS A 143 -3.96 -13.93 -15.68
N PHE A 144 -4.80 -13.35 -14.83
CA PHE A 144 -5.32 -12.01 -15.07
C PHE A 144 -4.49 -10.91 -14.40
N VAL A 145 -4.49 -9.76 -15.04
CA VAL A 145 -3.95 -8.47 -14.58
C VAL A 145 -5.01 -7.43 -14.91
N HIS A 146 -5.33 -6.55 -13.97
CA HIS A 146 -6.34 -5.51 -14.17
C HIS A 146 -5.94 -4.23 -13.47
N SER A 147 -6.56 -3.11 -13.85
CA SER A 147 -6.15 -1.79 -13.39
C SER A 147 -7.31 -0.85 -13.11
N LEU A 148 -7.07 0.09 -12.22
CA LEU A 148 -7.90 1.25 -11.95
C LEU A 148 -7.07 2.50 -12.21
N LEU A 149 -7.53 3.33 -13.13
CA LEU A 149 -7.04 4.69 -13.30
C LEU A 149 -7.96 5.64 -12.55
N ILE A 150 -7.39 6.53 -11.75
CA ILE A 150 -8.08 7.60 -11.02
C ILE A 150 -7.51 8.93 -11.53
N PRO A 151 -8.06 9.48 -12.63
CA PRO A 151 -7.48 10.65 -13.31
C PRO A 151 -7.35 11.88 -12.40
N GLN A 152 -8.35 12.13 -11.55
CA GLN A 152 -8.35 13.27 -10.63
C GLN A 152 -7.21 13.23 -9.60
N ALA A 153 -6.70 12.04 -9.30
CA ALA A 153 -5.58 11.84 -8.39
C ALA A 153 -4.24 11.59 -9.13
N GLY A 154 -4.26 11.55 -10.47
CA GLY A 154 -3.12 11.15 -11.29
C GLY A 154 -2.63 9.73 -10.97
N LEU A 155 -3.49 8.84 -10.49
CA LEU A 155 -3.12 7.56 -9.88
C LEU A 155 -3.53 6.37 -10.77
N LEU A 156 -2.60 5.47 -11.05
CA LEU A 156 -2.85 4.15 -11.63
C LEU A 156 -2.53 3.07 -10.59
N ILE A 157 -3.51 2.20 -10.32
CA ILE A 157 -3.32 1.00 -9.53
C ILE A 157 -3.46 -0.20 -10.47
N THR A 158 -2.48 -1.09 -10.50
CA THR A 158 -2.51 -2.32 -11.32
C THR A 158 -2.30 -3.54 -10.45
N GLY A 159 -3.23 -4.49 -10.54
CA GLY A 159 -3.32 -5.69 -9.72
C GLY A 159 -2.86 -6.92 -10.47
N ILE A 160 -2.05 -7.74 -9.81
CA ILE A 160 -1.58 -9.04 -10.30
C ILE A 160 -2.19 -10.13 -9.44
N ASN A 161 -2.83 -11.12 -10.05
CA ASN A 161 -3.25 -12.32 -9.35
C ASN A 161 -2.02 -13.16 -8.94
N SER A 162 -1.55 -13.00 -7.71
CA SER A 162 -0.45 -13.83 -7.19
C SER A 162 -0.90 -15.17 -6.64
N ALA A 163 -2.20 -15.43 -6.53
CA ALA A 163 -2.78 -16.74 -6.19
C ALA A 163 -3.00 -17.61 -7.44
N VAL A 164 -2.34 -17.31 -8.57
CA VAL A 164 -2.64 -17.92 -9.87
C VAL A 164 -2.51 -19.44 -9.90
N GLU A 165 -1.62 -20.04 -9.09
CA GLU A 165 -1.44 -21.49 -8.98
C GLU A 165 -2.23 -22.11 -7.81
N GLU A 166 -2.96 -21.31 -7.04
CA GLU A 166 -3.73 -21.79 -5.90
C GLU A 166 -4.85 -22.73 -6.36
N ASP A 167 -4.99 -23.85 -5.65
CA ASP A 167 -5.90 -24.93 -6.01
C ASP A 167 -6.17 -25.90 -4.86
N HIS A 168 -7.21 -26.72 -4.99
CA HIS A 168 -7.63 -27.69 -3.98
C HIS A 168 -6.60 -28.80 -3.70
N ASP A 169 -5.72 -29.07 -4.67
CA ASP A 169 -4.67 -30.09 -4.62
C ASP A 169 -3.26 -29.47 -4.62
N ALA A 170 -3.15 -28.14 -4.51
CA ALA A 170 -1.87 -27.46 -4.47
C ALA A 170 -1.08 -27.84 -3.21
N SER A 171 0.20 -28.19 -3.37
CA SER A 171 1.10 -28.44 -2.25
C SER A 171 2.56 -28.19 -2.66
N PRO A 172 3.26 -27.21 -2.07
CA PRO A 172 2.76 -26.23 -1.10
C PRO A 172 1.86 -25.16 -1.74
N HIS A 173 0.94 -24.62 -0.95
CA HIS A 173 0.25 -23.36 -1.27
C HIS A 173 1.28 -22.22 -1.26
N HIS A 174 1.35 -21.47 -2.35
CA HIS A 174 2.35 -20.41 -2.52
C HIS A 174 1.89 -19.33 -3.50
N GLY A 175 2.55 -18.17 -3.42
CA GLY A 175 2.36 -17.11 -4.40
C GLY A 175 3.20 -17.33 -5.65
N TYR A 176 2.65 -16.99 -6.81
CA TYR A 176 3.39 -16.99 -8.08
C TYR A 176 3.04 -15.78 -8.95
N VAL A 177 4.05 -15.19 -9.58
CA VAL A 177 3.87 -14.18 -10.63
C VAL A 177 4.30 -14.78 -11.96
N ALA A 178 3.32 -15.18 -12.78
CA ALA A 178 3.58 -15.86 -14.03
C ALA A 178 4.17 -14.91 -15.09
N PRO A 179 5.05 -15.38 -15.99
CA PRO A 179 5.59 -14.59 -17.09
C PRO A 179 4.52 -13.91 -17.94
N LYS A 180 3.42 -14.62 -18.24
CA LYS A 180 2.27 -14.05 -18.98
C LYS A 180 1.65 -12.85 -18.26
N GLN A 181 1.61 -12.85 -16.93
CA GLN A 181 1.12 -11.70 -16.16
C GLN A 181 2.10 -10.53 -16.20
N LEU A 182 3.41 -10.79 -16.26
CA LEU A 182 4.42 -9.74 -16.45
C LEU A 182 4.26 -9.06 -17.81
N GLU A 183 4.05 -9.84 -18.88
CA GLU A 183 3.77 -9.30 -20.22
C GLU A 183 2.50 -8.42 -20.24
N MET A 184 1.42 -8.89 -19.59
CA MET A 184 0.17 -8.13 -19.46
C MET A 184 0.35 -6.84 -18.64
N LEU A 185 1.09 -6.92 -17.53
CA LEU A 185 1.43 -5.77 -16.70
C LEU A 185 2.22 -4.73 -17.50
N GLU A 186 3.26 -5.17 -18.21
CA GLU A 186 4.10 -4.30 -19.03
C GLU A 186 3.28 -3.56 -20.09
N ALA A 187 2.42 -4.27 -20.82
CA ALA A 187 1.55 -3.67 -21.83
C ALA A 187 0.61 -2.59 -21.23
N ILE A 188 0.06 -2.81 -20.03
CA ILE A 188 -0.76 -1.81 -19.34
C ILE A 188 0.08 -0.59 -18.94
N LEU A 189 1.27 -0.81 -18.39
CA LEU A 189 2.16 0.25 -17.93
C LEU A 189 2.72 1.11 -19.08
N GLU A 190 2.92 0.52 -20.25
CA GLU A 190 3.32 1.23 -21.48
C GLU A 190 2.17 2.02 -22.10
N SER A 191 0.95 1.49 -22.04
CA SER A 191 -0.23 2.13 -22.67
C SER A 191 -0.92 3.16 -21.78
N THR A 192 -0.65 3.16 -20.48
CA THR A 192 -1.37 4.01 -19.50
C THR A 192 -0.43 4.99 -18.81
N HIS A 193 -0.68 6.28 -19.04
CA HIS A 193 0.00 7.36 -18.35
C HIS A 193 -0.69 7.72 -17.03
N ALA A 194 0.10 7.84 -15.96
CA ALA A 194 -0.33 8.33 -14.66
C ALA A 194 0.87 8.96 -13.94
N ASP A 195 0.59 9.94 -13.07
CA ASP A 195 1.60 10.61 -12.26
C ASP A 195 2.13 9.70 -11.15
N TYR A 196 1.29 8.80 -10.63
CA TYR A 196 1.59 7.83 -9.58
C TYR A 196 1.16 6.43 -10.01
N ARG A 197 2.03 5.44 -9.80
CA ARG A 197 1.82 4.04 -10.18
C ARG A 197 2.01 3.12 -8.99
N ILE A 198 0.97 2.36 -8.70
CA ILE A 198 0.94 1.34 -7.64
C ILE A 198 0.73 -0.02 -8.28
N VAL A 199 1.51 -1.01 -7.85
CA VAL A 199 1.26 -2.42 -8.16
C VAL A 199 0.72 -3.13 -6.92
N ALA A 200 -0.38 -3.85 -7.05
CA ALA A 200 -1.02 -4.60 -5.98
C ALA A 200 -0.94 -6.11 -6.24
N LEU A 201 -0.68 -6.89 -5.19
CA LEU A 201 -0.71 -8.36 -5.21
C LEU A 201 -0.96 -8.85 -3.78
N HIS A 202 -1.37 -10.10 -3.58
CA HIS A 202 -1.61 -10.62 -2.23
C HIS A 202 -0.32 -11.10 -1.55
N HIS A 203 0.36 -12.06 -2.17
CA HIS A 203 1.62 -12.63 -1.68
C HIS A 203 2.78 -11.63 -1.69
N HIS A 204 3.65 -11.71 -0.68
CA HIS A 204 4.82 -10.84 -0.53
C HIS A 204 5.88 -11.06 -1.62
N LEU A 205 6.48 -9.97 -2.08
CA LEU A 205 7.54 -10.00 -3.10
C LEU A 205 8.86 -10.61 -2.60
N ARG A 206 9.12 -10.53 -1.29
CA ARG A 206 10.36 -11.01 -0.70
C ARG A 206 10.08 -11.70 0.62
N PRO A 207 10.93 -12.63 1.06
CA PRO A 207 10.82 -13.22 2.38
C PRO A 207 10.77 -12.13 3.44
N LEU A 208 9.95 -12.34 4.48
CA LEU A 208 9.93 -11.43 5.62
C LEU A 208 11.32 -11.37 6.26
N LYS A 209 11.71 -10.19 6.77
CA LYS A 209 13.01 -9.99 7.43
C LYS A 209 13.14 -10.83 8.70
N ASP A 210 12.03 -10.99 9.42
CA ASP A 210 11.88 -11.88 10.57
C ASP A 210 10.81 -12.92 10.25
N PRO A 211 11.15 -13.97 9.48
CA PRO A 211 10.17 -14.99 9.14
C PRO A 211 9.80 -15.77 10.41
N PRO A 212 8.54 -16.24 10.53
CA PRO A 212 8.18 -17.14 11.62
C PRO A 212 9.08 -18.39 11.61
N LYS A 213 9.16 -19.11 12.73
CA LYS A 213 10.11 -20.25 12.91
C LYS A 213 9.89 -21.43 11.95
N TRP A 214 8.85 -21.42 11.11
CA TRP A 214 8.56 -22.41 10.08
C TRP A 214 8.93 -21.90 8.68
N ARG A 215 9.25 -22.81 7.75
CA ARG A 215 9.58 -22.44 6.36
C ARG A 215 8.38 -21.75 5.70
N ASP A 216 8.59 -20.52 5.25
CA ASP A 216 7.66 -19.73 4.45
C ASP A 216 7.85 -20.04 2.96
N TYR A 217 6.90 -20.74 2.36
CA TYR A 217 6.87 -20.97 0.89
C TYR A 217 6.04 -19.93 0.15
N SER A 218 5.43 -18.98 0.85
CA SER A 218 4.42 -18.08 0.29
C SER A 218 4.99 -16.86 -0.41
N THR A 219 6.32 -16.66 -0.38
CA THR A 219 6.95 -15.59 -1.17
C THR A 219 6.66 -15.84 -2.63
N ALA A 220 6.22 -14.80 -3.34
CA ALA A 220 5.93 -14.91 -4.76
C ALA A 220 7.15 -15.44 -5.53
N THR A 221 7.05 -16.64 -6.10
CA THR A 221 8.08 -17.16 -7.00
C THR A 221 8.12 -16.28 -8.26
N ASN A 222 9.32 -16.10 -8.84
CA ASN A 222 9.61 -15.13 -9.92
C ASN A 222 9.56 -13.62 -9.52
N ALA A 223 9.69 -13.29 -8.23
CA ALA A 223 9.70 -11.91 -7.76
C ALA A 223 10.86 -11.04 -8.30
N GLN A 224 11.98 -11.63 -8.76
CA GLN A 224 13.07 -10.86 -9.36
C GLN A 224 12.65 -10.25 -10.71
N ALA A 225 12.01 -11.03 -11.59
CA ALA A 225 11.54 -10.51 -12.88
C ALA A 225 10.48 -9.41 -12.67
N LEU A 226 9.61 -9.57 -11.68
CA LEU A 226 8.70 -8.49 -11.28
C LEU A 226 9.49 -7.27 -10.80
N THR A 227 10.47 -7.44 -9.91
CA THR A 227 11.32 -6.33 -9.42
C THR A 227 12.01 -5.55 -10.54
N ASP A 228 12.53 -6.25 -11.54
CA ASP A 228 13.18 -5.63 -12.70
C ASP A 228 12.17 -4.82 -13.54
N LEU A 229 10.97 -5.37 -13.76
CA LEU A 229 9.88 -4.69 -14.47
C LEU A 229 9.37 -3.47 -13.70
N LEU A 230 9.21 -3.57 -12.37
CA LEU A 230 8.87 -2.44 -11.50
C LEU A 230 9.89 -1.32 -11.68
N GLY A 231 11.17 -1.67 -11.79
CA GLY A 231 12.25 -0.71 -11.99
C GLY A 231 12.26 -0.07 -13.37
N LYS A 232 12.04 -0.86 -14.43
CA LYS A 232 11.94 -0.39 -15.81
C LYS A 232 10.82 0.65 -15.97
N HIS A 233 9.67 0.42 -15.34
CA HIS A 233 8.49 1.29 -15.44
C HIS A 233 8.36 2.31 -14.29
N LYS A 234 9.38 2.42 -13.43
CA LYS A 234 9.45 3.40 -12.36
C LYS A 234 8.23 3.35 -11.42
N ILE A 235 7.85 2.14 -11.00
CA ILE A 235 6.74 1.94 -10.07
C ILE A 235 7.09 2.53 -8.70
N ASP A 236 6.12 3.21 -8.09
CA ASP A 236 6.34 3.95 -6.85
C ASP A 236 6.15 3.07 -5.63
N LEU A 237 5.02 2.38 -5.61
CA LEU A 237 4.59 1.56 -4.49
C LEU A 237 4.16 0.18 -4.99
N VAL A 238 4.51 -0.82 -4.20
CA VAL A 238 3.87 -2.13 -4.19
C VAL A 238 3.12 -2.25 -2.89
N ILE A 239 1.86 -2.69 -2.95
CA ILE A 239 1.03 -2.98 -1.79
C ILE A 239 0.64 -4.46 -1.78
N HIS A 240 0.73 -5.12 -0.62
CA HIS A 240 0.38 -6.54 -0.48
C HIS A 240 -0.17 -6.93 0.90
N GLY A 241 -0.53 -8.20 1.07
CA GLY A 241 -1.10 -8.79 2.30
C GLY A 241 -0.46 -10.12 2.70
N HIS A 242 -1.30 -11.13 2.98
CA HIS A 242 -0.99 -12.57 3.17
C HIS A 242 -0.41 -12.95 4.52
N ARG A 243 0.54 -12.15 5.02
CA ARG A 243 1.26 -12.50 6.26
C ARG A 243 0.61 -12.00 7.53
N HIS A 244 -0.53 -11.30 7.40
CA HIS A 244 -1.26 -10.73 8.52
C HIS A 244 -0.41 -9.77 9.37
N CYS A 245 0.78 -9.37 8.91
CA CYS A 245 1.78 -8.60 9.66
C CYS A 245 2.19 -7.35 8.86
N PRO A 246 1.88 -6.14 9.38
CA PRO A 246 2.29 -4.89 8.75
C PRO A 246 3.79 -4.82 8.56
N ASN A 247 4.25 -4.53 7.34
CA ASN A 247 5.67 -4.39 7.07
C ASN A 247 5.95 -3.34 5.99
N TYR A 248 7.21 -2.90 5.97
CA TYR A 248 7.73 -1.98 4.96
C TYR A 248 9.10 -2.45 4.51
N ASP A 249 9.28 -2.44 3.21
CA ASP A 249 10.54 -2.72 2.57
C ASP A 249 10.74 -1.88 1.31
N VAL A 250 11.90 -2.01 0.67
CA VAL A 250 12.24 -1.24 -0.53
C VAL A 250 12.82 -2.16 -1.59
N ALA A 251 12.08 -2.37 -2.67
CA ALA A 251 12.55 -3.12 -3.83
C ALA A 251 13.50 -2.25 -4.64
N VAL A 252 14.71 -2.75 -4.89
CA VAL A 252 15.76 -2.01 -5.60
C VAL A 252 16.11 -2.79 -6.85
N SER A 253 15.95 -2.13 -7.99
CA SER A 253 16.48 -2.56 -9.28
C SER A 253 17.76 -1.78 -9.60
N SER A 254 18.39 -2.04 -10.75
CA SER A 254 19.55 -1.28 -11.19
C SER A 254 19.27 0.21 -11.45
N THR A 255 18.01 0.58 -11.74
CA THR A 255 17.64 1.94 -12.19
C THR A 255 16.64 2.64 -11.29
N TRP A 256 16.04 1.94 -10.33
CA TRP A 256 14.90 2.47 -9.59
C TRP A 256 14.70 1.82 -8.23
N MET A 257 13.98 2.55 -7.39
CA MET A 257 13.60 2.17 -6.04
C MET A 257 12.07 2.20 -5.92
N THR A 258 11.48 1.07 -5.58
CA THR A 258 10.04 0.93 -5.35
C THR A 258 9.79 0.65 -3.87
N HIS A 259 8.88 1.40 -3.25
CA HIS A 259 8.46 1.16 -1.88
C HIS A 259 7.54 -0.06 -1.82
N VAL A 260 7.70 -0.94 -0.83
CA VAL A 260 6.88 -2.15 -0.69
C VAL A 260 6.21 -2.12 0.68
N PHE A 261 4.89 -2.18 0.72
CA PHE A 261 4.10 -2.14 1.94
C PHE A 261 3.24 -3.39 2.06
N GLY A 262 3.46 -4.16 3.11
CA GLY A 262 2.58 -5.23 3.51
C GLY A 262 1.58 -4.72 4.53
N ALA A 263 0.29 -4.91 4.26
CA ALA A 263 -0.76 -4.72 5.25
C ALA A 263 -0.74 -5.86 6.28
N GLY A 264 -1.17 -5.54 7.50
CA GLY A 264 -1.69 -6.57 8.40
C GLY A 264 -3.10 -6.98 7.99
N SER A 265 -3.80 -7.67 8.87
CA SER A 265 -5.20 -8.06 8.62
C SER A 265 -6.17 -7.08 9.19
N LEU A 266 -7.27 -6.83 8.49
CA LEU A 266 -8.32 -5.99 9.04
C LEU A 266 -9.13 -6.71 10.13
N ALA A 267 -9.42 -8.00 9.94
CA ALA A 267 -10.43 -8.68 10.74
C ALA A 267 -10.23 -10.20 10.91
N THR A 268 -9.11 -10.78 10.49
CA THR A 268 -8.93 -12.24 10.61
C THR A 268 -8.93 -12.75 12.06
N VAL A 269 -9.40 -13.98 12.27
CA VAL A 269 -9.27 -14.71 13.53
C VAL A 269 -7.82 -14.76 14.08
N PRO A 270 -7.64 -14.82 15.41
CA PRO A 270 -6.32 -14.90 16.05
C PRO A 270 -5.46 -16.08 15.59
N THR A 271 -6.07 -17.22 15.24
CA THR A 271 -5.33 -18.43 14.84
C THR A 271 -4.49 -18.21 13.59
N GLU A 272 -4.95 -17.37 12.65
CA GLU A 272 -4.16 -16.98 11.46
C GLU A 272 -3.13 -15.87 11.75
N ARG A 273 -3.19 -15.26 12.94
CA ARG A 273 -2.40 -14.07 13.31
C ARG A 273 -1.49 -14.32 14.50
N GLY A 274 -0.85 -15.49 14.52
CA GLY A 274 0.07 -15.88 15.58
C GLY A 274 -0.61 -16.04 16.95
N GLY A 275 -1.83 -16.61 16.97
CA GLY A 275 -2.61 -16.73 18.21
C GLY A 275 -3.19 -15.40 18.73
N GLY A 276 -3.10 -14.33 17.93
CA GLY A 276 -3.54 -12.98 18.31
C GLY A 276 -2.42 -12.05 18.74
N ASP A 277 -1.16 -12.51 18.71
CA ASP A 277 0.02 -11.71 19.01
C ASP A 277 0.22 -10.56 18.02
N ILE A 278 -0.13 -10.79 16.75
CA ILE A 278 -0.20 -9.73 15.75
C ILE A 278 -1.56 -9.05 15.88
N HIS A 279 -1.63 -7.72 15.80
CA HIS A 279 -2.90 -6.98 15.90
C HIS A 279 -3.57 -6.79 14.53
N CYS A 280 -4.90 -6.68 14.50
CA CYS A 280 -5.57 -6.23 13.29
C CYS A 280 -5.19 -4.78 13.01
N SER A 281 -5.05 -4.41 11.74
CA SER A 281 -4.56 -3.10 11.32
C SER A 281 -5.21 -2.61 10.03
N ALA A 282 -5.19 -1.29 9.85
CA ALA A 282 -5.47 -0.64 8.58
C ALA A 282 -4.50 0.52 8.36
N HIS A 283 -4.22 0.83 7.10
CA HIS A 283 -3.22 1.82 6.71
C HIS A 283 -3.83 2.92 5.85
N LEU A 284 -3.46 4.17 6.11
CA LEU A 284 -3.64 5.28 5.19
C LEU A 284 -2.28 5.63 4.60
N ILE A 285 -2.14 5.45 3.30
CA ILE A 285 -0.97 5.83 2.53
C ILE A 285 -1.23 7.21 1.94
N ASN A 286 -0.43 8.20 2.30
CA ASN A 286 -0.49 9.54 1.74
C ASN A 286 0.80 9.79 0.97
N ILE A 287 0.72 9.88 -0.36
CA ILE A 287 1.85 10.29 -1.18
C ILE A 287 1.86 11.82 -1.18
N GLU A 288 2.96 12.42 -0.72
CA GLU A 288 3.05 13.87 -0.53
C GLU A 288 3.61 14.57 -1.78
N ASN A 289 4.65 14.00 -2.40
CA ASN A 289 5.26 14.52 -3.61
C ASN A 289 6.27 13.52 -4.20
N ARG A 290 7.11 13.99 -5.13
CA ARG A 290 8.26 13.27 -5.68
C ARG A 290 9.52 14.12 -5.60
N ASP A 291 10.66 13.45 -5.40
CA ASP A 291 12.00 14.04 -5.54
C ASP A 291 12.91 13.10 -6.31
N GLY A 292 13.68 13.63 -7.27
CA GLY A 292 14.49 12.82 -8.19
C GLY A 292 13.68 11.77 -8.98
N GLY A 293 12.36 11.98 -9.11
CA GLY A 293 11.40 11.04 -9.66
C GLY A 293 10.81 10.03 -8.66
N ILE A 294 11.42 9.84 -7.48
CA ILE A 294 10.97 8.88 -6.46
C ILE A 294 9.86 9.51 -5.61
N ALA A 295 8.75 8.80 -5.43
CA ALA A 295 7.66 9.25 -4.57
C ALA A 295 8.06 9.23 -3.08
N TYR A 296 7.63 10.22 -2.32
CA TYR A 296 7.75 10.24 -0.87
C TYR A 296 6.43 10.60 -0.20
N GLY A 297 6.29 10.20 1.06
CA GLY A 297 5.08 10.43 1.82
C GLY A 297 5.08 9.71 3.16
N GLU A 298 3.88 9.42 3.65
CA GLU A 298 3.68 8.81 4.95
C GLU A 298 2.64 7.68 4.91
N ILE A 299 2.76 6.77 5.87
CA ILE A 299 1.79 5.75 6.20
C ILE A 299 1.35 5.94 7.63
N ARG A 300 0.04 6.11 7.81
CA ARG A 300 -0.61 6.12 9.12
C ARG A 300 -1.25 4.77 9.34
N THR A 301 -1.02 4.18 10.51
CA THR A 301 -1.55 2.87 10.88
C THR A 301 -2.41 3.00 12.13
N ILE A 302 -3.62 2.45 12.06
CA ILE A 302 -4.41 2.14 13.25
C ILE A 302 -4.42 0.65 13.49
N ARG A 303 -4.54 0.28 14.76
CA ARG A 303 -4.63 -1.12 15.17
C ARG A 303 -5.74 -1.32 16.17
N LEU A 304 -6.26 -2.54 16.17
CA LEU A 304 -7.25 -3.00 17.13
C LEU A 304 -6.53 -3.55 18.36
N TYR A 305 -6.61 -2.82 19.47
CA TYR A 305 -6.06 -3.23 20.75
C TYR A 305 -7.17 -3.41 21.77
N GLY A 306 -6.91 -4.28 22.74
CA GLY A 306 -7.80 -4.46 23.88
C GLY A 306 -7.31 -5.56 24.79
N SER A 307 -7.89 -5.58 25.98
CA SER A 307 -7.76 -6.66 26.95
C SER A 307 -9.07 -6.81 27.70
N SER A 308 -9.42 -8.02 28.12
CA SER A 308 -10.57 -8.27 29.00
C SER A 308 -11.90 -7.69 28.51
N GLY A 309 -12.14 -7.73 27.18
CA GLY A 309 -13.40 -7.32 26.55
C GLY A 309 -13.51 -5.84 26.16
N ALA A 310 -12.54 -4.98 26.51
CA ALA A 310 -12.51 -3.57 26.11
C ALA A 310 -11.58 -3.37 24.90
N TRP A 311 -12.13 -3.56 23.69
CA TRP A 311 -11.40 -3.43 22.43
C TRP A 311 -11.67 -2.10 21.76
N SER A 312 -10.65 -1.51 21.13
CA SER A 312 -10.79 -0.30 20.34
C SER A 312 -9.70 -0.13 19.28
N TRP A 313 -10.08 0.41 18.12
CA TRP A 313 -9.18 0.93 17.10
C TRP A 313 -8.53 2.22 17.57
N LYS A 314 -7.19 2.27 17.54
CA LYS A 314 -6.40 3.46 17.92
C LYS A 314 -5.02 3.44 17.28
N THR A 315 -4.37 4.60 17.29
CA THR A 315 -2.93 4.75 17.02
C THR A 315 -2.15 4.44 18.29
N GLN A 316 -1.17 3.53 18.21
CA GLN A 316 -0.26 3.22 19.31
C GLN A 316 1.10 2.83 18.70
N GLU A 317 2.18 3.28 19.34
CA GLU A 317 3.54 2.93 18.91
C GLU A 317 3.90 1.51 19.34
N ASP A 318 4.39 0.70 18.39
CA ASP A 318 4.88 -0.66 18.54
C ASP A 318 6.03 -0.91 17.55
N GLU A 319 6.35 -2.17 17.22
CA GLU A 319 7.45 -2.53 16.29
C GLU A 319 7.27 -1.92 14.88
N PHE A 320 6.02 -1.67 14.45
CA PHE A 320 5.74 -0.94 13.21
C PHE A 320 5.12 0.41 13.56
N PRO A 321 5.86 1.53 13.43
CA PRO A 321 5.41 2.84 13.89
C PRO A 321 4.01 3.21 13.38
N SER A 322 3.22 3.85 14.24
CA SER A 322 1.86 4.28 13.88
C SER A 322 1.89 5.35 12.78
N LEU A 323 3.01 6.06 12.66
CA LEU A 323 3.36 6.93 11.55
C LEU A 323 4.73 6.53 10.99
N LYS A 324 4.78 6.15 9.72
CA LYS A 324 6.04 5.80 9.02
C LYS A 324 6.19 6.61 7.75
N ARG A 325 7.33 7.27 7.57
CA ARG A 325 7.63 8.01 6.33
C ARG A 325 8.43 7.16 5.34
N PHE A 326 8.19 7.37 4.06
CA PHE A 326 8.89 6.71 2.96
C PHE A 326 9.40 7.73 1.96
N GLY A 327 10.44 7.36 1.20
CA GLY A 327 11.16 8.23 0.29
C GLY A 327 12.04 9.26 1.01
N ARG A 328 11.45 10.03 1.93
CA ARG A 328 12.09 11.09 2.72
C ARG A 328 12.08 10.79 4.22
N ILE A 329 13.21 11.01 4.90
CA ILE A 329 13.34 10.75 6.34
C ILE A 329 12.81 11.92 7.20
N ILE A 330 12.96 13.18 6.73
CA ILE A 330 12.58 14.38 7.49
C ILE A 330 11.37 15.12 6.90
N THR A 331 10.52 15.73 7.71
CA THR A 331 9.38 16.56 7.28
C THR A 331 9.84 17.90 6.72
N PRO A 332 8.99 18.61 5.93
CA PRO A 332 9.27 19.99 5.57
C PRO A 332 9.48 20.89 6.79
N GLN A 333 8.77 20.63 7.90
CA GLN A 333 8.90 21.38 9.16
C GLN A 333 10.22 21.06 9.88
N GLU A 334 10.62 19.79 9.93
CA GLU A 334 11.93 19.38 10.44
C GLU A 334 13.06 19.91 9.57
N LEU A 335 12.87 19.96 8.24
CA LEU A 335 13.81 20.63 7.33
C LEU A 335 13.91 22.12 7.67
N ASP A 336 12.79 22.83 7.80
CA ASP A 336 12.77 24.25 8.20
C ASP A 336 13.53 24.43 9.53
N GLN A 337 13.29 23.57 10.53
CA GLN A 337 14.00 23.62 11.82
C GLN A 337 15.50 23.36 11.70
N LEU A 338 15.91 22.36 10.90
CA LEU A 338 17.32 22.07 10.63
C LEU A 338 17.99 23.25 9.93
N VAL A 339 17.32 23.84 8.94
CA VAL A 339 17.80 25.03 8.22
C VAL A 339 17.91 26.23 9.16
N VAL A 340 16.92 26.48 10.03
CA VAL A 340 17.00 27.53 11.06
C VAL A 340 18.19 27.28 11.99
N GLY A 341 18.39 26.03 12.42
CA GLY A 341 19.54 25.63 13.22
C GLY A 341 20.86 25.98 12.51
N VAL A 342 21.02 25.56 11.26
CA VAL A 342 22.22 25.86 10.45
C VAL A 342 22.42 27.37 10.29
N VAL A 343 21.36 28.13 9.96
CA VAL A 343 21.42 29.58 9.78
C VAL A 343 21.79 30.30 11.08
N SER A 344 21.27 29.84 12.23
CA SER A 344 21.45 30.49 13.54
C SER A 344 22.87 30.42 14.10
N VAL A 345 23.65 29.41 13.69
CA VAL A 345 25.01 29.16 14.21
C VAL A 345 26.07 29.87 13.35
N LEU A 346 25.68 30.53 12.25
CA LEU A 346 26.62 31.13 11.31
C LEU A 346 27.05 32.54 11.72
N PRO A 347 28.31 32.94 11.41
CA PRO A 347 28.77 34.30 11.62
C PRO A 347 27.93 35.28 10.79
N LYS A 348 27.54 36.42 11.39
CA LYS A 348 26.81 37.52 10.73
C LYS A 348 27.57 38.18 9.56
N HIS A 349 28.78 37.71 9.24
CA HIS A 349 29.66 38.23 8.21
C HIS A 349 30.06 37.11 7.24
N GLY A 350 29.26 36.92 6.19
CA GLY A 350 29.62 36.29 4.91
C GLY A 350 30.50 35.04 4.98
N GLY A 351 29.89 33.89 5.31
CA GLY A 351 30.52 32.57 5.22
C GLY A 351 29.91 31.69 4.13
N ARG A 352 30.63 30.62 3.73
CA ARG A 352 30.14 29.56 2.82
C ARG A 352 28.99 28.77 3.45
N ILE A 353 27.79 29.33 3.44
CA ILE A 353 26.57 28.68 3.94
C ILE A 353 26.17 27.48 3.08
N GLY A 354 26.54 27.53 1.80
CA GLY A 354 26.20 26.51 0.82
C GLY A 354 26.74 25.14 1.16
N GLN A 355 27.93 25.03 1.77
CA GLN A 355 28.48 23.73 2.14
C GLN A 355 27.73 23.09 3.31
N ALA A 356 27.33 23.89 4.30
CA ALA A 356 26.55 23.41 5.45
C ALA A 356 25.11 23.06 5.05
N LEU A 357 24.48 23.90 4.22
CA LEU A 357 23.14 23.64 3.69
C LEU A 357 23.15 22.48 2.68
N ALA A 358 24.14 22.39 1.80
CA ALA A 358 24.31 21.26 0.89
C ALA A 358 24.55 19.96 1.67
N GLY A 359 25.16 20.01 2.86
CA GLY A 359 25.25 18.86 3.76
C GLY A 359 23.90 18.25 4.13
N LEU A 360 22.80 19.03 4.11
CA LEU A 360 21.45 18.51 4.33
C LEU A 360 20.94 17.65 3.16
N THR A 361 21.55 17.72 1.97
CA THR A 361 21.23 16.81 0.86
C THR A 361 21.66 15.36 1.14
N ALA A 362 22.52 15.14 2.14
CA ALA A 362 22.84 13.80 2.61
C ALA A 362 21.65 13.13 3.33
N LEU A 363 20.63 13.90 3.74
CA LEU A 363 19.38 13.37 4.26
C LEU A 363 18.57 12.81 3.09
N ARG A 364 18.25 11.53 3.16
CA ARG A 364 17.53 10.81 2.11
C ARG A 364 16.20 11.52 1.79
N GLY A 365 16.01 11.83 0.50
CA GLY A 365 14.78 12.41 -0.05
C GLY A 365 14.62 13.91 0.19
N VAL A 366 15.71 14.65 0.38
CA VAL A 366 15.70 16.12 0.50
C VAL A 366 16.37 16.73 -0.72
N ALA A 367 15.59 17.44 -1.55
CA ALA A 367 16.12 18.06 -2.75
C ALA A 367 16.91 19.33 -2.41
N LEU A 368 17.91 19.63 -3.24
CA LEU A 368 18.70 20.85 -3.11
C LEU A 368 17.82 22.12 -3.18
N ASP A 369 16.81 22.12 -4.05
CA ASP A 369 15.90 23.27 -4.20
C ASP A 369 14.95 23.45 -3.02
N GLU A 370 14.61 22.37 -2.30
CA GLU A 370 13.84 22.45 -1.06
C GLU A 370 14.67 23.10 0.05
N ILE A 371 15.95 22.75 0.14
CA ILE A 371 16.88 23.39 1.08
C ILE A 371 17.02 24.88 0.72
N LYS A 372 17.12 25.23 -0.56
CA LYS A 372 17.15 26.64 -1.01
C LYS A 372 15.86 27.37 -0.61
N HIS A 373 14.71 26.75 -0.83
CA HIS A 373 13.42 27.33 -0.51
C HIS A 373 13.29 27.59 1.00
N ALA A 374 13.55 26.58 1.83
CA ALA A 374 13.56 26.71 3.28
C ALA A 374 14.58 27.77 3.76
N ALA A 375 15.78 27.77 3.20
CA ALA A 375 16.81 28.73 3.57
C ALA A 375 16.43 30.16 3.16
N SER A 376 15.82 30.37 2.00
CA SER A 376 15.37 31.70 1.56
C SER A 376 14.35 32.34 2.50
N LYS A 377 13.44 31.53 3.05
CA LYS A 377 12.41 31.95 4.03
C LYS A 377 13.04 32.46 5.33
N HIS A 378 14.12 31.83 5.77
CA HIS A 378 14.77 32.15 7.06
C HIS A 378 15.90 33.17 6.94
N LEU A 379 16.66 33.17 5.83
CA LEU A 379 17.72 34.15 5.59
C LEU A 379 17.19 35.57 5.41
N GLY A 380 16.02 35.73 4.77
CA GLY A 380 15.38 37.04 4.66
C GLY A 380 15.08 37.67 6.03
N SER A 381 14.68 36.87 7.03
CA SER A 381 14.46 37.34 8.40
C SER A 381 15.76 37.73 9.14
N ALA A 382 16.90 37.25 8.66
CA ALA A 382 18.24 37.56 9.18
C ALA A 382 18.94 38.70 8.39
N GLY A 383 18.27 39.31 7.40
CA GLY A 383 18.86 40.34 6.53
C GLY A 383 19.91 39.78 5.56
N LEU A 384 19.72 38.53 5.10
CA LEU A 384 20.62 37.83 4.22
C LEU A 384 19.90 37.31 2.97
N THR A 385 20.58 37.26 1.83
CA THR A 385 20.13 36.61 0.59
C THR A 385 21.10 35.50 0.18
N LEU A 386 20.55 34.43 -0.40
CA LEU A 386 21.31 33.32 -0.98
C LEU A 386 21.79 33.71 -2.38
N GLY A 387 23.09 33.63 -2.63
CA GLY A 387 23.68 33.79 -3.96
C GLY A 387 24.62 32.64 -4.33
N GLU A 388 24.77 32.38 -5.62
CA GLU A 388 25.73 31.41 -6.15
C GLU A 388 27.15 32.02 -6.18
N SER A 389 28.15 31.24 -5.77
CA SER A 389 29.57 31.61 -5.89
C SER A 389 29.95 31.74 -7.36
N SER A 390 30.64 32.83 -7.71
CA SER A 390 31.22 33.04 -9.04
C SER A 390 32.35 32.06 -9.39
N ARG A 391 32.82 31.25 -8.43
CA ARG A 391 33.93 30.30 -8.60
C ARG A 391 33.49 28.84 -8.67
N ASP A 392 32.29 28.50 -8.17
CA ASP A 392 31.73 27.16 -8.20
C ASP A 392 30.20 27.26 -8.18
N LEU A 393 29.54 26.78 -9.24
CA LEU A 393 28.08 26.78 -9.39
C LEU A 393 27.34 26.02 -8.26
N HIS A 394 28.05 25.25 -7.45
CA HIS A 394 27.51 24.45 -6.34
C HIS A 394 27.81 25.02 -4.94
N ASP A 395 28.55 26.13 -4.82
CA ASP A 395 28.97 26.70 -3.54
C ASP A 395 28.13 27.97 -3.25
N TRP A 396 27.21 27.91 -2.29
CA TRP A 396 26.36 29.07 -1.96
C TRP A 396 26.98 29.98 -0.90
N VAL A 397 26.76 31.28 -1.06
CA VAL A 397 27.23 32.31 -0.14
C VAL A 397 26.04 33.14 0.34
N ALA A 398 25.95 33.38 1.65
CA ALA A 398 24.98 34.30 2.21
C ALA A 398 25.52 35.73 2.12
N TYR A 399 24.78 36.62 1.47
CA TYR A 399 25.11 38.04 1.34
C TYR A 399 24.18 38.88 2.20
N PRO A 400 24.65 40.01 2.80
CA PRO A 400 23.75 41.01 3.35
C PRO A 400 22.74 41.45 2.29
N THR A 401 21.47 41.55 2.65
CA THR A 401 20.47 42.21 1.80
C THR A 401 20.93 43.65 1.55
N LEU A 402 21.20 43.97 0.29
CA LEU A 402 21.45 45.36 -0.13
C LEU A 402 20.15 46.17 0.03
N PRO A 403 20.22 47.42 0.49
CA PRO A 403 19.05 48.28 0.68
C PRO A 403 18.32 48.62 -0.61
#